data_AF-G4W732-F1
#
_entry.id   AF-G4W732-F1
#
_cell.length_a   1.000
_cell.length_b   1.000
_cell.length_c   1.000
_cell.angle_alpha   90.00
_cell.angle_beta   90.00
_cell.angle_gamma   90.00
#
_symmetry.space_group_name_H-M   'P 1'
#
loop_
_entity.id
_entity.type
_entity.pdbx_description
1 polymer ?
#
loop_
_entity_poly.entity_id
_entity_poly.type
_entity_poly.pdbx_seq_one_letter_code
_entity_poly.pdbx_strand_id
1 'polypeptide(L)'
;CAMNIDGVNTLACLCRIPTDTAKESRIYPLPHMYVVKDLVPDMTLFYKQYRSVKPYLQRTTPSPDGREYRQTKEDRRKLDGLYECILCACCSTSCPSYWWNQEEYLGPAVLLQSYRWIADSRDEKKAERQDALNNSMSLYRCYTILNCSRTC
;
A
#
# COMPACT_ATOMS: atom_id res chain seq x y z
N CYS A 1 12.47 7.62 1.27
CA CYS A 1 12.49 9.09 1.02
C CYS A 1 11.12 9.59 0.52
N ALA A 2 10.03 9.03 1.05
CA ALA A 2 8.68 9.47 0.73
C ALA A 2 8.36 10.73 1.54
N MET A 3 7.90 11.77 0.88
CA MET A 3 7.55 13.05 1.50
C MET A 3 6.61 13.83 0.58
N ASN A 4 6.01 14.91 1.07
CA ASN A 4 5.21 15.80 0.24
C ASN A 4 6.11 16.92 -0.32
N ILE A 5 6.21 17.01 -1.65
CA ILE A 5 7.01 18.01 -2.36
C ILE A 5 6.06 18.79 -3.24
N ASP A 6 5.98 20.10 -3.02
CA ASP A 6 5.12 21.03 -3.76
C ASP A 6 3.65 20.57 -3.83
N GLY A 7 3.15 20.01 -2.72
CA GLY A 7 1.77 19.55 -2.57
C GLY A 7 1.52 18.11 -3.01
N VAL A 8 2.51 17.40 -3.56
CA VAL A 8 2.36 16.01 -4.06
C VAL A 8 3.22 15.05 -3.25
N ASN A 9 2.64 13.92 -2.84
CA ASN A 9 3.42 12.85 -2.19
C ASN A 9 4.27 12.13 -3.25
N THR A 10 5.58 12.11 -3.08
CA THR A 10 6.48 11.48 -4.05
C THR A 10 7.76 10.97 -3.38
N LEU A 11 8.64 10.34 -4.15
CA LEU A 11 9.96 9.93 -3.72
C LEU A 11 10.96 11.03 -4.05
N ALA A 12 11.58 11.63 -3.03
CA ALA A 12 12.53 12.73 -3.24
C ALA A 12 13.68 12.37 -4.18
N CYS A 13 14.14 11.11 -4.18
CA CYS A 13 15.22 10.66 -5.05
C CYS A 13 14.85 10.59 -6.55
N LEU A 14 13.56 10.62 -6.89
CA LEU A 14 13.06 10.61 -8.27
C LEU A 14 12.37 11.93 -8.65
N CYS A 15 12.15 12.82 -7.67
CA CYS A 15 11.56 14.14 -7.88
C CYS A 15 12.64 15.09 -8.41
N ARG A 16 12.46 15.58 -9.64
CA ARG A 16 13.41 16.52 -10.25
C ARG A 16 13.27 17.88 -9.59
N ILE A 17 14.41 18.48 -9.23
CA ILE A 17 14.46 19.88 -8.77
C ILE A 17 14.00 20.77 -9.93
N PRO A 18 13.00 21.65 -9.74
CA PRO A 18 12.59 22.60 -10.76
C PRO A 18 13.75 23.49 -11.19
N THR A 19 13.90 23.71 -12.49
CA THR A 19 14.90 24.64 -13.04
C THR A 19 14.45 26.11 -12.94
N ASP A 20 13.15 26.33 -12.78
CA ASP A 20 12.58 27.66 -12.52
C ASP A 20 12.83 28.04 -11.06
N THR A 21 13.77 28.95 -10.84
CA THR A 21 14.16 29.44 -9.51
C THR A 21 13.30 30.62 -9.04
N ALA A 22 12.30 31.06 -9.81
CA ALA A 22 11.41 32.13 -9.39
C ALA A 22 10.42 31.69 -8.31
N LYS A 23 10.23 30.37 -8.14
CA LYS A 23 9.33 29.78 -7.15
C LYS A 23 10.12 29.00 -6.11
N GLU A 24 9.73 29.16 -4.85
CA GLU A 24 10.25 28.35 -3.75
C GLU A 24 9.57 26.97 -3.75
N SER A 25 10.37 25.90 -3.65
CA SER A 25 9.84 24.57 -3.40
C SER A 25 9.56 24.35 -1.92
N ARG A 26 8.42 23.75 -1.62
CA ARG A 26 7.98 23.43 -0.26
C ARG A 26 8.03 21.93 -0.04
N ILE A 27 8.72 21.54 1.03
CA ILE A 27 8.91 20.12 1.39
C ILE A 27 8.33 19.90 2.78
N TYR A 28 7.41 18.94 2.88
CA TYR A 28 6.74 18.55 4.12
C TYR A 28 6.87 17.04 4.36
N PRO A 29 6.73 16.56 5.60
CA PRO A 29 6.53 15.13 5.87
C PRO A 29 5.30 14.58 5.13
N LEU A 30 5.12 13.26 5.16
CA LEU A 30 3.89 12.65 4.65
C LEU A 30 2.66 13.21 5.41
N PRO A 31 1.58 13.60 4.70
CA PRO A 31 0.43 14.26 5.33
C PRO A 31 -0.27 13.40 6.38
N HIS A 32 -0.77 14.05 7.42
CA HIS A 32 -1.60 13.45 8.49
C HIS A 32 -0.94 12.29 9.26
N MET A 33 0.39 12.35 9.37
CA MET A 33 1.21 11.43 10.17
C MET A 33 1.78 12.17 11.39
N TYR A 34 2.01 11.45 12.49
CA TYR A 34 2.79 12.00 13.60
C TYR A 34 4.23 12.20 13.16
N VAL A 35 4.79 13.38 13.40
CA VAL A 35 6.18 13.70 13.06
C VAL A 35 7.08 13.32 14.23
N VAL A 36 8.03 12.43 14.00
CA VAL A 36 9.06 12.09 14.99
C VAL A 36 10.06 13.25 15.10
N LYS A 37 10.62 13.66 13.95
CA LYS A 37 11.53 14.80 13.81
C LYS A 37 11.67 15.18 12.34
N ASP A 38 11.77 16.47 12.04
CA ASP A 38 11.99 17.02 10.69
C ASP A 38 11.00 16.43 9.65
N LEU A 39 11.51 15.70 8.65
CA LEU A 39 10.73 15.06 7.58
C LEU A 39 10.40 13.58 7.86
N VAL A 40 10.64 13.09 9.08
CA VAL A 40 10.50 11.68 9.45
C VAL A 40 9.16 11.44 10.16
N PRO A 41 8.16 10.83 9.49
CA PRO A 41 6.92 10.44 10.13
C PRO A 41 7.06 9.13 10.92
N ASP A 42 6.19 8.93 11.92
CA ASP A 42 6.02 7.64 12.57
C ASP A 42 5.22 6.68 11.68
N MET A 43 5.89 5.60 11.24
CA MET A 43 5.32 4.59 10.35
C MET A 43 4.76 3.36 11.07
N THR A 44 4.71 3.36 12.40
CA THR A 44 4.36 2.19 13.21
C THR A 44 2.97 1.65 12.89
N LEU A 45 1.95 2.52 12.79
CA LEU A 45 0.57 2.12 12.47
C LEU A 45 0.49 1.49 11.08
N PHE A 46 1.11 2.11 10.08
CA PHE A 46 1.14 1.62 8.71
C PHE A 46 1.71 0.19 8.63
N TYR A 47 2.83 -0.08 9.31
CA TYR A 47 3.42 -1.42 9.34
C TYR A 47 2.61 -2.44 10.16
N LYS A 48 1.94 -2.00 11.23
CA LYS A 48 0.99 -2.85 11.99
C LYS A 48 -0.17 -3.30 11.10
N GLN A 49 -0.74 -2.39 10.31
CA GLN A 49 -1.79 -2.73 9.34
C GLN A 49 -1.28 -3.64 8.23
N TYR A 50 -0.09 -3.39 7.69
CA TYR A 50 0.51 -4.30 6.71
C TYR A 50 0.69 -5.73 7.28
N ARG A 51 1.10 -5.85 8.55
CA ARG A 51 1.20 -7.15 9.21
C ARG A 51 -0.17 -7.82 9.41
N SER A 52 -1.23 -7.05 9.67
CA SER A 52 -2.57 -7.60 9.97
C SER A 52 -3.18 -8.36 8.80
N VAL A 53 -2.86 -7.98 7.55
CA VAL A 53 -3.31 -8.69 6.34
C VAL A 53 -2.53 -9.97 6.03
N LYS A 54 -1.61 -10.37 6.91
CA LYS A 54 -0.79 -11.61 6.81
C LYS A 54 -0.15 -11.75 5.41
N PRO A 55 0.80 -10.88 5.05
CA PRO A 55 1.28 -10.74 3.67
C PRO A 55 2.35 -11.81 3.31
N TYR A 56 1.98 -13.08 3.44
CA TYR A 56 2.79 -14.24 3.11
C TYR A 56 1.91 -15.35 2.55
N LEU A 57 2.51 -16.29 1.81
CA LEU A 57 1.81 -17.41 1.19
C LEU A 57 1.22 -18.33 2.28
N GLN A 58 -0.08 -18.59 2.21
CA GLN A 58 -0.76 -19.50 3.12
C GLN A 58 -1.37 -20.66 2.35
N ARG A 59 -0.90 -21.87 2.66
CA ARG A 59 -1.26 -23.11 1.98
C ARG A 59 -1.04 -24.28 2.94
N THR A 60 -1.94 -25.25 2.90
CA THR A 60 -1.84 -26.52 3.65
C THR A 60 -1.55 -27.70 2.73
N THR A 61 -1.96 -27.63 1.46
CA THR A 61 -1.75 -28.71 0.50
C THR A 61 -0.28 -28.77 0.06
N PRO A 62 0.42 -29.92 0.16
CA PRO A 62 1.79 -30.05 -0.33
C PRO A 62 1.87 -29.90 -1.86
N SER A 63 3.08 -29.68 -2.40
CA SER A 63 3.29 -29.73 -3.84
C SER A 63 3.19 -31.18 -4.33
N PRO A 64 2.59 -31.46 -5.50
CA PRO A 64 2.34 -32.82 -5.96
C PRO A 64 3.60 -33.70 -6.07
N ASP A 65 4.75 -33.09 -6.34
CA ASP A 65 6.06 -33.73 -6.54
C ASP A 65 7.08 -33.37 -5.44
N GLY A 66 6.64 -32.68 -4.37
CA GLY A 66 7.50 -32.23 -3.29
C GLY A 66 8.49 -31.11 -3.69
N ARG A 67 8.32 -30.52 -4.88
CA ARG A 67 9.16 -29.43 -5.39
C ARG A 67 8.38 -28.11 -5.37
N GLU A 68 8.35 -27.37 -6.48
CA GLU A 68 7.68 -26.08 -6.60
C GLU A 68 6.15 -26.16 -6.65
N TYR A 69 5.50 -25.08 -6.19
CA TYR A 69 4.08 -24.85 -6.47
C TYR A 69 3.92 -24.29 -7.88
N ARG A 70 3.27 -25.06 -8.74
CA ARG A 70 3.06 -24.71 -10.15
C ARG A 70 2.10 -23.53 -10.26
N GLN A 71 2.45 -22.58 -11.14
CA GLN A 71 1.63 -21.42 -11.48
C GLN A 71 1.72 -21.17 -12.98
N THR A 72 0.58 -20.96 -13.64
CA THR A 72 0.55 -20.65 -15.06
C THR A 72 1.08 -19.24 -15.33
N LYS A 73 1.56 -18.97 -16.55
CA LYS A 73 1.95 -17.61 -16.95
C LYS A 73 0.79 -16.62 -16.83
N GLU A 74 -0.42 -17.07 -17.11
CA GLU A 74 -1.65 -16.27 -16.99
C GLU A 74 -1.94 -15.92 -15.52
N ASP A 75 -1.86 -16.89 -14.61
CA ASP A 75 -2.05 -16.62 -13.18
C ASP A 75 -0.96 -15.71 -12.61
N ARG A 76 0.31 -15.93 -12.99
CA ARG A 76 1.40 -15.05 -12.56
C ARG A 76 1.19 -13.62 -13.03
N ARG A 77 0.70 -13.41 -14.25
CA ARG A 77 0.44 -12.07 -14.82
C ARG A 77 -0.59 -11.27 -14.01
N LYS A 78 -1.52 -11.93 -13.31
CA LYS A 78 -2.48 -11.26 -12.40
C LYS A 78 -1.80 -10.51 -11.25
N LEU A 79 -0.53 -10.79 -10.97
CA LEU A 79 0.24 -10.13 -9.92
C LEU A 79 0.96 -8.86 -10.41
N ASP A 80 1.09 -8.66 -11.73
CA ASP A 80 1.75 -7.48 -12.30
C ASP A 80 0.96 -6.20 -11.95
N GLY A 81 1.68 -5.17 -11.51
CA GLY A 81 1.11 -3.95 -10.93
C GLY A 81 0.75 -4.06 -9.44
N LEU A 82 0.89 -5.24 -8.82
CA LEU A 82 0.63 -5.45 -7.40
C LEU A 82 1.92 -5.65 -6.58
N TYR A 83 2.85 -6.49 -7.06
CA TYR A 83 4.05 -6.88 -6.30
C TYR A 83 5.15 -5.81 -6.30
N GLU A 84 5.08 -4.85 -7.22
CA GLU A 84 6.03 -3.76 -7.42
C GLU A 84 5.91 -2.68 -6.35
N CYS A 85 4.86 -2.73 -5.51
CA CYS A 85 4.65 -1.80 -4.41
C CYS A 85 5.85 -1.81 -3.44
N ILE A 86 6.49 -0.66 -3.28
CA ILE A 86 7.68 -0.51 -2.42
C ILE A 86 7.34 -0.11 -0.97
N LEU A 87 6.07 -0.14 -0.58
CA LEU A 87 5.58 0.23 0.76
C LEU A 87 6.03 1.64 1.22
N CYS A 88 6.04 2.62 0.31
CA CYS A 88 6.44 4.01 0.60
C CYS A 88 5.38 4.85 1.32
N ALA A 89 4.13 4.35 1.40
CA ALA A 89 2.96 5.00 1.97
C ALA A 89 2.45 6.29 1.29
N CYS A 90 3.07 6.79 0.21
CA CYS A 90 2.59 7.98 -0.52
C CYS A 90 1.09 7.90 -0.87
N CYS A 91 0.64 6.73 -1.34
CA CYS A 91 -0.75 6.51 -1.71
C CYS A 91 -1.69 6.59 -0.48
N SER A 92 -1.35 5.95 0.64
CA SER A 92 -2.17 5.99 1.87
C SER A 92 -2.22 7.39 2.46
N THR A 93 -1.09 8.07 2.57
CA THR A 93 -1.02 9.42 3.15
C THR A 93 -1.47 10.51 2.17
N SER A 94 -1.92 10.16 0.97
CA SER A 94 -2.62 11.08 0.04
C SER A 94 -4.15 10.92 0.07
N CYS A 95 -4.64 9.89 0.78
CA CYS A 95 -6.04 9.51 0.80
C CYS A 95 -6.76 10.19 1.98
N PRO A 96 -7.74 11.09 1.72
CA PRO A 96 -8.47 11.74 2.81
C PRO A 96 -9.19 10.77 3.72
N SER A 97 -9.75 9.67 3.20
CA SER A 97 -10.37 8.64 4.05
C SER A 97 -9.39 8.05 5.07
N TYR A 98 -8.11 7.92 4.70
CA TYR A 98 -7.06 7.42 5.57
C TYR A 98 -6.67 8.46 6.61
N TRP A 99 -6.60 9.75 6.26
CA TRP A 99 -6.39 10.83 7.23
C TRP A 99 -7.41 10.74 8.36
N TRP A 100 -8.69 10.61 8.02
CA TRP A 100 -9.76 10.64 9.02
C TRP A 100 -9.96 9.34 9.79
N ASN A 101 -9.56 8.19 9.25
CA ASN A 101 -9.93 6.88 9.79
C ASN A 101 -8.77 5.86 9.82
N GLN A 102 -7.50 6.30 9.84
CA GLN A 102 -6.34 5.39 9.77
C GLN A 102 -6.28 4.32 10.87
N GLU A 103 -6.99 4.48 11.98
CA GLU A 103 -7.02 3.47 13.05
C GLU A 103 -7.76 2.19 12.61
N GLU A 104 -8.74 2.31 11.70
CA GLU A 104 -9.59 1.21 11.27
C GLU A 104 -9.57 0.97 9.76
N TYR A 105 -9.49 2.02 8.94
CA TYR A 105 -9.34 1.91 7.50
C TYR A 105 -7.90 1.57 7.13
N LEU A 106 -7.71 0.44 6.43
CA LEU A 106 -6.39 -0.09 6.11
C LEU A 106 -5.62 0.75 5.09
N GLY A 107 -6.32 1.55 4.29
CA GLY A 107 -5.69 2.38 3.27
C GLY A 107 -5.27 1.62 2.00
N PRO A 108 -5.01 2.36 0.91
CA PRO A 108 -4.76 1.80 -0.41
C PRO A 108 -3.54 0.87 -0.48
N ALA A 109 -2.43 1.18 0.21
CA ALA A 109 -1.23 0.33 0.15
C ALA A 109 -1.48 -1.06 0.74
N VAL A 110 -2.10 -1.13 1.92
CA VAL A 110 -2.37 -2.38 2.62
C VAL A 110 -3.46 -3.17 1.89
N LEU A 111 -4.49 -2.49 1.36
CA LEU A 111 -5.53 -3.13 0.56
C LEU A 111 -5.00 -3.69 -0.77
N LEU A 112 -4.06 -3.00 -1.43
CA LEU A 112 -3.37 -3.52 -2.61
C LEU A 112 -2.60 -4.79 -2.28
N GLN A 113 -1.88 -4.80 -1.15
CA GLN A 113 -1.15 -5.99 -0.69
C GLN A 113 -2.08 -7.13 -0.28
N SER A 114 -3.23 -6.84 0.34
CA SER A 114 -4.25 -7.85 0.60
C SER A 114 -4.77 -8.47 -0.70
N TYR A 115 -5.08 -7.64 -1.69
CA TYR A 115 -5.52 -8.11 -3.01
C TYR A 115 -4.44 -8.93 -3.73
N ARG A 116 -3.16 -8.55 -3.62
CA ARG A 116 -2.02 -9.29 -4.16
C ARG A 116 -1.97 -10.75 -3.67
N TRP A 117 -2.39 -11.01 -2.43
CA TRP A 117 -2.46 -12.37 -1.90
C TRP A 117 -3.78 -13.07 -2.26
N ILE A 118 -4.90 -12.35 -2.29
CA ILE A 118 -6.20 -12.85 -2.77
C ILE A 118 -6.14 -13.30 -4.24
N ALA A 119 -5.32 -12.64 -5.06
CA ALA A 119 -5.15 -12.91 -6.49
C ALA A 119 -4.09 -13.98 -6.82
N ASP A 120 -3.24 -14.36 -5.86
CA ASP A 120 -2.19 -15.37 -6.09
C ASP A 120 -2.80 -16.78 -6.09
N SER A 121 -2.74 -17.47 -7.24
CA SER A 121 -3.32 -18.81 -7.40
C SER A 121 -2.72 -19.88 -6.48
N ARG A 122 -1.58 -19.58 -5.84
CA ARG A 122 -0.91 -20.49 -4.91
C ARG A 122 -1.45 -20.37 -3.47
N ASP A 123 -2.10 -19.25 -3.13
CA ASP A 123 -2.63 -19.00 -1.78
C ASP A 123 -4.01 -19.65 -1.61
N GLU A 124 -4.18 -20.43 -0.55
CA GLU A 124 -5.40 -21.18 -0.27
C GLU A 124 -6.34 -20.45 0.70
N LYS A 125 -5.97 -19.25 1.17
CA LYS A 125 -6.71 -18.51 2.19
C LYS A 125 -7.55 -17.36 1.64
N LYS A 126 -7.91 -17.41 0.36
CA LYS A 126 -8.73 -16.40 -0.31
C LYS A 126 -10.00 -16.03 0.47
N ALA A 127 -10.81 -17.02 0.87
CA ALA A 127 -12.06 -16.77 1.59
C ALA A 127 -11.83 -16.10 2.95
N GLU A 128 -10.85 -16.59 3.74
CA GLU A 128 -10.49 -16.01 5.04
C GLU A 128 -9.97 -14.57 4.89
N ARG A 129 -9.17 -14.29 3.85
CA ARG A 129 -8.68 -12.93 3.55
C ARG A 129 -9.80 -11.98 3.16
N GLN A 130 -10.78 -12.46 2.38
CA GLN A 130 -11.95 -11.67 2.00
C GLN A 130 -12.85 -11.37 3.20
N ASP A 131 -13.10 -12.38 4.04
CA ASP A 131 -13.92 -12.23 5.25
C ASP A 131 -13.30 -11.23 6.24
N ALA A 132 -11.98 -11.27 6.41
CA ALA A 132 -11.25 -10.29 7.24
C ALA A 132 -11.43 -8.83 6.78
N LEU A 133 -11.75 -8.59 5.51
CA LEU A 133 -12.05 -7.26 4.96
C LEU A 133 -13.55 -6.91 4.99
N ASN A 134 -14.42 -7.90 5.25
CA ASN A 134 -15.87 -7.76 5.21
C ASN A 134 -16.43 -7.17 6.51
N ASN A 135 -15.96 -5.97 6.84
CA ASN A 135 -16.45 -5.15 7.94
C ASN A 135 -16.56 -3.70 7.49
N SER A 136 -17.30 -2.87 8.23
CA SER A 136 -17.66 -1.50 7.81
C SER A 136 -16.48 -0.55 7.60
N MET A 137 -15.31 -0.84 8.18
CA MET A 137 -14.21 0.13 8.29
C MET A 137 -12.96 -0.25 7.49
N SER A 138 -12.54 -1.51 7.50
CA SER A 138 -11.26 -1.96 6.92
C SER A 138 -11.12 -1.64 5.43
N LEU A 139 -12.19 -1.87 4.66
CA LEU A 139 -12.24 -1.66 3.20
C LEU A 139 -13.22 -0.56 2.80
N TYR A 140 -14.43 -0.55 3.37
CA TYR A 140 -15.56 0.27 2.90
C TYR A 140 -15.49 1.76 3.30
N ARG A 141 -14.32 2.28 3.70
CA ARG A 141 -14.02 3.71 3.77
C ARG A 141 -13.35 4.25 2.49
N CYS A 142 -13.07 3.38 1.51
CA CYS A 142 -12.65 3.81 0.18
C CYS A 142 -13.83 4.43 -0.60
N TYR A 143 -13.80 5.74 -0.82
CA TYR A 143 -14.80 6.48 -1.61
C TYR A 143 -14.31 6.84 -3.02
N THR A 144 -13.42 6.03 -3.59
CA THR A 144 -12.92 6.23 -4.96
C THR A 144 -12.42 7.66 -5.24
N ILE A 145 -11.69 8.24 -4.28
CA ILE A 145 -11.11 9.59 -4.38
C ILE A 145 -9.94 9.64 -5.39
N LEU A 146 -9.31 8.48 -5.65
CA LEU A 146 -8.25 8.27 -6.66
C LEU A 146 -6.92 9.02 -6.46
N ASN A 147 -6.74 9.80 -5.40
CA ASN A 147 -5.42 10.37 -5.06
C ASN A 147 -4.32 9.30 -4.95
N CYS A 148 -4.68 8.13 -4.42
CA CYS A 148 -3.75 7.00 -4.26
C CYS A 148 -3.09 6.56 -5.56
N SER A 149 -3.85 6.48 -6.67
CA SER A 149 -3.32 6.12 -7.98
C SER A 149 -2.64 7.30 -8.67
N ARG A 150 -3.09 8.54 -8.44
CA ARG A 150 -2.49 9.74 -9.04
C ARG A 150 -1.10 10.04 -8.50
N THR A 151 -0.85 9.72 -7.23
CA THR A 151 0.41 10.04 -6.54
C THR A 151 1.45 8.92 -6.60
N CYS A 152 1.05 7.72 -7.03
CA CYS A 152 1.92 6.55 -7.09
C CYS A 152 2.80 6.57 -8.34
#